data_AF-A0A1I5EY64-F1
#
_entry.id   AF-A0A1I5EY64-F1
#
_cell.length_a   1.000
_cell.length_b   1.000
_cell.length_c   1.000
_cell.angle_alpha   90.00
_cell.angle_beta   90.00
_cell.angle_gamma   90.00
#
_symmetry.space_group_name_H-M   'P 1'
#
loop_
_entity.id
_entity.type
_entity.pdbx_description
1 polymer ?
#
loop_
_entity_poly.entity_id
_entity_poly.type
_entity_poly.pdbx_seq_one_letter_code
_entity_poly.pdbx_strand_id
1 'polypeptide(L)'
;IGWYVPPWLAKAHPDITDWKNLNKYAAKFKTSESGGKGQLLDGDPSFVTNDEALVKNLDLDYKVVYAGSETALIQTFRKAEKNKEWVIGYFYEPQWFMSEVPLVKVKLPDYKAGCDADAEKVACDYPVYTLDKIVSKKFADSGSPAYDLVKNFSWTNDDQNIVAKYIAVDKMTPEAAAKKWVEANRLKVDAWLK
;
A
#
# COMPACT_ATOMS: atom_id res chain seq x y z
N ILE A 1 0.99 1.45 -4.66
CA ILE A 1 0.44 0.09 -4.51
C ILE A 1 1.34 -0.88 -5.27
N GLY A 2 1.41 -2.14 -4.86
CA GLY A 2 2.09 -3.20 -5.57
C GLY A 2 2.38 -4.39 -4.67
N TRP A 3 3.26 -5.28 -5.12
CA TRP A 3 3.71 -6.41 -4.32
C TRP A 3 5.01 -6.11 -3.60
N TYR A 4 5.10 -6.58 -2.37
CA TYR A 4 6.22 -6.29 -1.48
C TYR A 4 6.72 -7.55 -0.81
N VAL A 5 8.03 -7.58 -0.56
CA VAL A 5 8.71 -8.60 0.26
C VAL A 5 9.39 -7.95 1.47
N PRO A 6 9.56 -8.68 2.57
CA PRO A 6 10.37 -8.21 3.70
C PRO A 6 11.82 -7.90 3.29
N PRO A 7 12.48 -6.91 3.95
CA PRO A 7 13.88 -6.57 3.72
C PRO A 7 14.84 -7.76 3.79
N TRP A 8 14.65 -8.66 4.76
CA TRP A 8 15.52 -9.83 4.89
C TRP A 8 15.49 -10.73 3.66
N LEU A 9 14.31 -10.87 3.04
CA LEU A 9 14.10 -11.76 1.92
C LEU A 9 14.75 -11.19 0.68
N ALA A 10 14.55 -9.90 0.41
CA ALA A 10 15.25 -9.18 -0.65
C ALA A 10 16.77 -9.17 -0.44
N LYS A 11 17.26 -9.06 0.80
CA LYS A 11 18.70 -9.11 1.09
C LYS A 11 19.30 -10.50 0.84
N ALA A 12 18.61 -11.56 1.21
CA ALA A 12 19.07 -12.94 1.03
C ALA A 12 18.90 -13.44 -0.41
N HIS A 13 17.88 -12.94 -1.11
CA HIS A 13 17.52 -13.31 -2.48
C HIS A 13 17.24 -12.05 -3.31
N PRO A 14 18.28 -11.30 -3.74
CA PRO A 14 18.08 -10.00 -4.41
C PRO A 14 17.24 -10.07 -5.69
N ASP A 15 17.32 -11.18 -6.42
CA ASP A 15 16.58 -11.43 -7.66
C ASP A 15 15.07 -11.61 -7.44
N ILE A 16 14.60 -11.81 -6.19
CA ILE A 16 13.17 -11.95 -5.86
C ILE A 16 12.37 -10.68 -6.11
N THR A 17 13.04 -9.54 -6.26
CA THR A 17 12.44 -8.24 -6.54
C THR A 17 12.09 -8.03 -8.02
N ASP A 18 12.35 -9.01 -8.88
CA ASP A 18 11.85 -9.03 -10.27
C ASP A 18 10.78 -10.13 -10.39
N TRP A 19 9.58 -9.75 -10.82
CA TRP A 19 8.44 -10.66 -10.95
C TRP A 19 8.75 -11.93 -11.76
N LYS A 20 9.66 -11.82 -12.75
CA LYS A 20 10.06 -12.94 -13.61
C LYS A 20 10.72 -14.07 -12.84
N ASN A 21 11.28 -13.78 -11.67
CA ASN A 21 11.96 -14.76 -10.82
C ASN A 21 11.03 -15.38 -9.77
N LEU A 22 9.79 -14.94 -9.62
CA LEU A 22 8.91 -15.42 -8.54
C LEU A 22 8.66 -16.93 -8.61
N ASN A 23 8.45 -17.49 -9.80
CA ASN A 23 8.21 -18.94 -9.96
C ASN A 23 9.39 -19.81 -9.50
N LYS A 24 10.63 -19.30 -9.51
CA LYS A 24 11.80 -19.98 -8.93
C LYS A 24 11.61 -20.23 -7.42
N TYR A 25 10.82 -19.39 -6.76
CA TYR A 25 10.62 -19.37 -5.32
C TYR A 25 9.21 -19.79 -4.89
N ALA A 26 8.27 -20.04 -5.82
CA ALA A 26 6.88 -20.38 -5.52
C ALA A 26 6.74 -21.46 -4.43
N ALA A 27 7.58 -22.49 -4.48
CA ALA A 27 7.57 -23.57 -3.50
C ALA A 27 7.89 -23.14 -2.05
N LYS A 28 8.63 -22.04 -1.87
CA LYS A 28 8.98 -21.47 -0.56
C LYS A 28 7.84 -20.65 0.04
N PHE A 29 6.89 -20.19 -0.78
CA PHE A 29 5.71 -19.43 -0.34
C PHE A 29 4.48 -20.31 -0.14
N LYS A 30 4.59 -21.64 -0.22
CA LYS A 30 3.44 -22.55 -0.03
C LYS A 30 2.89 -22.45 1.39
N THR A 31 1.56 -22.44 1.50
CA THR A 31 0.81 -22.47 2.76
C THR A 31 -0.29 -23.52 2.69
N SER A 32 -1.03 -23.73 3.79
CA SER A 32 -2.21 -24.60 3.78
C SER A 32 -3.32 -24.07 2.87
N GLU A 33 -3.38 -22.76 2.68
CA GLU A 33 -4.43 -22.03 1.98
C GLU A 33 -4.13 -21.90 0.47
N SER A 34 -2.86 -22.04 0.08
CA SER A 34 -2.40 -21.82 -1.29
C SER A 34 -2.63 -23.00 -2.25
N GLY A 35 -3.17 -24.13 -1.75
CA GLY A 35 -3.54 -25.28 -2.59
C GLY A 35 -2.36 -25.91 -3.34
N GLY A 36 -1.16 -25.88 -2.74
CA GLY A 36 0.06 -26.44 -3.33
C GLY A 36 0.85 -25.47 -4.22
N LYS A 37 0.37 -24.25 -4.45
CA LYS A 37 1.07 -23.15 -5.14
C LYS A 37 1.77 -22.21 -4.15
N GLY A 38 2.58 -21.25 -4.61
CA GLY A 38 3.02 -20.15 -3.75
C GLY A 38 1.84 -19.29 -3.29
N GLN A 39 1.90 -18.72 -2.09
CA GLN A 39 0.91 -17.75 -1.63
C GLN A 39 1.35 -16.33 -2.01
N LEU A 40 0.46 -15.59 -2.67
CA LEU A 40 0.48 -14.14 -2.69
C LEU A 40 -0.55 -13.66 -1.67
N LEU A 41 -0.10 -13.01 -0.60
CA LEU A 41 -0.97 -12.53 0.46
C LEU A 41 -1.56 -11.16 0.09
N ASP A 42 -2.83 -11.12 -0.27
CA ASP A 42 -3.55 -9.89 -0.60
C ASP A 42 -4.15 -9.24 0.66
N GLY A 43 -4.69 -8.03 0.53
CA GLY A 43 -5.29 -7.25 1.59
C GLY A 43 -6.68 -7.71 2.02
N ASP A 44 -7.51 -6.73 2.36
CA ASP A 44 -8.92 -6.96 2.69
C ASP A 44 -9.71 -7.28 1.41
N PRO A 45 -10.63 -8.26 1.40
CA PRO A 45 -11.46 -8.58 0.24
C PRO A 45 -12.31 -7.41 -0.29
N SER A 46 -12.52 -6.36 0.50
CA SER A 46 -13.22 -5.14 0.06
C SER A 46 -12.32 -4.17 -0.72
N PHE A 47 -11.01 -4.38 -0.73
CA PHE A 47 -10.09 -3.58 -1.54
C PHE A 47 -10.22 -3.96 -3.01
N VAL A 48 -10.11 -2.96 -3.87
CA VAL A 48 -10.05 -3.18 -5.32
C VAL A 48 -8.61 -3.52 -5.67
N THR A 49 -8.34 -4.78 -5.97
CA THR A 49 -7.00 -5.28 -6.34
C THR A 49 -7.05 -5.97 -7.71
N ASN A 50 -5.89 -6.02 -8.35
CA ASN A 50 -5.66 -6.69 -9.65
C ASN A 50 -4.88 -8.00 -9.48
N ASP A 51 -4.69 -8.46 -8.25
CA ASP A 51 -3.66 -9.44 -7.92
C ASP A 51 -3.97 -10.84 -8.47
N GLU A 52 -5.25 -11.23 -8.54
CA GLU A 52 -5.66 -12.48 -9.18
C GLU A 52 -5.40 -12.46 -10.69
N ALA A 53 -5.75 -11.34 -11.35
CA ALA A 53 -5.50 -11.15 -12.77
C ALA A 53 -3.99 -11.13 -13.07
N LEU A 54 -3.20 -10.44 -12.24
CA LEU A 54 -1.75 -10.41 -12.35
C LEU A 54 -1.12 -11.79 -12.19
N VAL A 55 -1.47 -12.55 -11.14
CA VAL A 55 -0.98 -13.91 -10.96
C VAL A 55 -1.28 -14.79 -12.17
N LYS A 56 -2.51 -14.71 -12.70
CA LYS A 56 -2.93 -15.46 -13.88
C LYS A 56 -2.19 -15.02 -15.16
N ASN A 57 -2.18 -13.73 -15.46
CA ASN A 57 -1.72 -13.20 -16.74
C ASN A 57 -0.18 -13.11 -16.83
N LEU A 58 0.50 -13.12 -15.69
CA LEU A 58 1.96 -13.27 -15.61
C LEU A 58 2.42 -14.73 -15.51
N ASP A 59 1.49 -15.69 -15.62
CA ASP A 59 1.74 -17.14 -15.55
C ASP A 59 2.52 -17.55 -14.29
N LEU A 60 2.10 -17.01 -13.14
CA LEU A 60 2.74 -17.27 -11.86
C LEU A 60 2.15 -18.52 -11.20
N ASP A 61 3.01 -19.38 -10.65
CA ASP A 61 2.63 -20.55 -9.85
C ASP A 61 2.26 -20.15 -8.42
N TYR A 62 1.34 -19.20 -8.33
CA TYR A 62 0.85 -18.61 -7.09
C TYR A 62 -0.68 -18.70 -7.02
N LYS A 63 -1.18 -18.57 -5.80
CA LYS A 63 -2.59 -18.39 -5.48
C LYS A 63 -2.71 -17.17 -4.57
N VAL A 64 -3.66 -16.31 -4.90
CA VAL A 64 -4.04 -15.17 -4.06
C VAL A 64 -4.79 -15.68 -2.83
N VAL A 65 -4.37 -15.22 -1.65
CA VAL A 65 -5.02 -15.49 -0.37
C VAL A 65 -5.17 -14.16 0.34
N TYR A 66 -6.37 -13.83 0.81
CA TYR A 66 -6.64 -12.54 1.45
C TYR A 66 -6.31 -12.58 2.95
N ALA A 67 -5.53 -11.61 3.42
CA ALA A 67 -5.18 -11.45 4.84
C ALA A 67 -6.37 -11.00 5.71
N GLY A 68 -7.41 -10.44 5.07
CA GLY A 68 -8.65 -10.02 5.73
C GLY A 68 -8.60 -8.64 6.41
N SER A 69 -7.43 -8.01 6.50
CA SER A 69 -7.29 -6.58 6.88
C SER A 69 -5.86 -6.07 6.63
N GLU A 70 -5.69 -4.74 6.56
CA GLU A 70 -4.36 -4.10 6.56
C GLU A 70 -3.56 -4.46 7.83
N THR A 71 -4.22 -4.55 8.99
CA THR A 71 -3.55 -4.91 10.24
C THR A 71 -2.95 -6.31 10.16
N ALA A 72 -3.65 -7.26 9.54
CA ALA A 72 -3.15 -8.63 9.33
C ALA A 72 -1.94 -8.66 8.39
N LEU A 73 -1.94 -7.87 7.31
CA LEU A 73 -0.77 -7.70 6.43
C LEU A 73 0.43 -7.17 7.20
N ILE A 74 0.26 -6.10 7.97
CA ILE A 74 1.32 -5.48 8.78
C ILE A 74 1.91 -6.49 9.77
N GLN A 75 1.08 -7.24 10.50
CA GLN A 75 1.58 -8.26 11.43
C GLN A 75 2.32 -9.38 10.72
N THR A 76 1.84 -9.79 9.54
CA THR A 76 2.48 -10.83 8.75
C THR A 76 3.86 -10.39 8.29
N PHE A 77 3.98 -9.19 7.71
CA PHE A 77 5.27 -8.64 7.30
C PHE A 77 6.23 -8.41 8.48
N ARG A 78 5.72 -7.93 9.62
CA ARG A 78 6.53 -7.77 10.84
C ARG A 78 7.09 -9.10 11.33
N LYS A 79 6.24 -10.13 11.41
CA LYS A 79 6.64 -11.49 11.78
C LYS A 79 7.63 -12.07 10.78
N ALA A 80 7.37 -11.87 9.48
CA ALA A 80 8.24 -12.32 8.42
C ALA A 80 9.64 -11.71 8.52
N GLU A 81 9.74 -10.41 8.77
CA GLU A 81 11.04 -9.74 9.00
C GLU A 81 11.75 -10.28 10.24
N LYS A 82 11.03 -10.42 11.35
CA LYS A 82 11.60 -10.91 12.61
C LYS A 82 12.09 -12.36 12.52
N ASN A 83 11.27 -13.25 11.95
CA ASN A 83 11.46 -14.69 11.97
C ASN A 83 12.07 -15.26 10.69
N LYS A 84 12.32 -14.40 9.68
CA LYS A 84 12.81 -14.81 8.35
C LYS A 84 11.85 -15.78 7.66
N GLU A 85 10.55 -15.50 7.76
CA GLU A 85 9.48 -16.27 7.12
C GLU A 85 9.20 -15.72 5.71
N TRP A 86 9.03 -16.63 4.74
CA TRP A 86 8.79 -16.29 3.33
C TRP A 86 7.40 -15.69 3.15
N VAL A 87 7.33 -14.41 2.82
CA VAL A 87 6.09 -13.68 2.54
C VAL A 87 6.29 -12.75 1.35
N ILE A 88 5.34 -12.79 0.43
CA ILE A 88 5.11 -11.78 -0.60
C ILE A 88 3.64 -11.37 -0.49
N GLY A 89 3.36 -10.07 -0.60
CA GLY A 89 1.97 -9.63 -0.48
C GLY A 89 1.71 -8.24 -1.04
N TYR A 90 0.42 -7.97 -1.19
CA TYR A 90 -0.14 -6.67 -1.50
C TYR A 90 0.22 -5.67 -0.41
N PHE A 91 0.73 -4.51 -0.81
CA PHE A 91 0.88 -3.37 0.08
C PHE A 91 0.95 -2.06 -0.72
N TYR A 92 1.15 -0.94 -0.05
CA TYR A 92 1.21 0.35 -0.71
C TYR A 92 2.09 1.34 0.04
N GLU A 93 2.52 2.37 -0.69
CA GLU A 93 3.21 3.54 -0.17
C GLU A 93 2.45 4.80 -0.60
N PRO A 94 2.41 5.86 0.24
CA PRO A 94 2.98 5.94 1.59
C PRO A 94 2.21 5.11 2.63
N GLN A 95 2.94 4.51 3.58
CA GLN A 95 2.35 3.79 4.72
C GLN A 95 3.32 3.83 5.93
N TRP A 96 2.82 4.15 7.13
CA TRP A 96 3.63 4.34 8.36
C TRP A 96 4.53 3.15 8.75
N PHE A 97 4.06 1.93 8.55
CA PHE A 97 4.73 0.67 8.83
C PHE A 97 6.02 0.53 8.01
N MET A 98 6.11 1.14 6.83
CA MET A 98 7.35 1.13 6.05
C MET A 98 8.51 1.86 6.75
N SER A 99 8.22 2.73 7.74
CA SER A 99 9.25 3.31 8.61
C SER A 99 9.76 2.33 9.67
N GLU A 100 8.99 1.29 10.00
CA GLU A 100 9.39 0.22 10.92
C GLU A 100 10.07 -0.93 10.17
N VAL A 101 9.43 -1.40 9.09
CA VAL A 101 9.93 -2.44 8.20
C VAL A 101 9.93 -1.89 6.77
N PRO A 102 11.08 -1.48 6.23
CA PRO A 102 11.18 -0.86 4.91
C PRO A 102 11.00 -1.90 3.79
N LEU A 103 9.76 -2.37 3.62
CA LEU A 103 9.39 -3.38 2.64
C LEU A 103 9.93 -3.04 1.25
N VAL A 104 10.36 -4.07 0.54
CA VAL A 104 11.00 -3.92 -0.76
C VAL A 104 9.99 -4.26 -1.84
N LYS A 105 9.70 -3.31 -2.72
CA LYS A 105 8.75 -3.47 -3.82
C LYS A 105 9.30 -4.47 -4.85
N VAL A 106 8.46 -5.41 -5.28
CA VAL A 106 8.72 -6.27 -6.43
C VAL A 106 8.36 -5.49 -7.69
N LYS A 107 9.31 -5.41 -8.62
CA LYS A 107 9.10 -4.82 -9.93
C LYS A 107 8.19 -5.75 -10.74
N LEU A 108 6.95 -5.33 -10.95
CA LEU A 108 6.00 -5.89 -11.92
C LEU A 108 6.22 -5.24 -13.31
N PRO A 109 5.57 -5.70 -14.40
CA PRO A 109 5.65 -5.00 -15.68
C PRO A 109 5.14 -3.56 -15.55
N ASP A 110 5.85 -2.58 -16.13
CA ASP A 110 5.51 -1.17 -15.93
C ASP A 110 4.09 -0.85 -16.39
N TYR A 111 3.37 -0.06 -15.59
CA TYR A 111 2.04 0.43 -15.94
C TYR A 111 2.09 1.30 -17.21
N LYS A 112 1.11 1.12 -18.10
CA LYS A 112 0.81 2.02 -19.21
C LYS A 112 -0.68 2.37 -19.17
N ALA A 113 -1.02 3.60 -19.53
CA ALA A 113 -2.40 4.06 -19.55
C ALA A 113 -3.32 3.07 -20.29
N GLY A 114 -4.39 2.65 -19.62
CA GLY A 114 -5.36 1.69 -20.13
C GLY A 114 -5.01 0.21 -19.91
N CYS A 115 -3.87 -0.11 -19.28
CA CYS A 115 -3.54 -1.49 -18.93
C CYS A 115 -4.55 -2.11 -17.93
N ASP A 116 -5.15 -1.28 -17.08
CA ASP A 116 -6.17 -1.62 -16.10
C ASP A 116 -7.61 -1.36 -16.57
N ALA A 117 -7.81 -1.09 -17.87
CA ALA A 117 -9.14 -0.82 -18.42
C ALA A 117 -10.05 -2.07 -18.48
N ASP A 118 -9.45 -3.26 -18.50
CA ASP A 118 -10.13 -4.55 -18.44
C ASP A 118 -9.53 -5.37 -17.31
N ALA A 119 -10.30 -5.52 -16.22
CA ALA A 119 -9.86 -6.18 -14.99
C ALA A 119 -9.34 -7.62 -15.23
N GLU A 120 -9.88 -8.34 -16.23
CA GLU A 120 -9.45 -9.71 -16.50
C GLU A 120 -8.11 -9.79 -17.27
N LYS A 121 -7.72 -8.70 -17.95
CA LYS A 121 -6.53 -8.65 -18.82
C LYS A 121 -5.34 -7.94 -18.18
N VAL A 122 -5.46 -7.50 -16.93
CA VAL A 122 -4.38 -6.77 -16.25
C VAL A 122 -3.13 -7.62 -16.15
N ALA A 123 -2.03 -7.10 -16.68
CA ALA A 123 -0.72 -7.75 -16.70
C ALA A 123 0.42 -6.74 -16.44
N CYS A 124 0.13 -5.65 -15.73
CA CYS A 124 1.08 -4.61 -15.35
C CYS A 124 0.90 -4.18 -13.89
N ASP A 125 1.92 -3.54 -13.33
CA ASP A 125 1.91 -2.93 -12.02
C ASP A 125 0.77 -1.91 -11.89
N TYR A 126 0.46 -1.56 -10.65
CA TYR A 126 -0.47 -0.50 -10.33
C TYR A 126 0.07 0.85 -10.82
N PRO A 127 -0.79 1.76 -11.31
CA PRO A 127 -0.37 3.11 -11.64
C PRO A 127 0.13 3.85 -10.39
N VAL A 128 0.90 4.92 -10.61
CA VAL A 128 1.14 5.91 -9.56
C VAL A 128 -0.15 6.70 -9.39
N TYR A 129 -0.81 6.54 -8.25
CA TYR A 129 -2.03 7.26 -7.93
C TYR A 129 -1.73 8.68 -7.45
N THR A 130 -2.48 9.64 -7.96
CA THR A 130 -2.61 10.95 -7.33
C THR A 130 -3.79 10.86 -6.36
N LEU A 131 -3.59 11.27 -5.10
CA LEU A 131 -4.70 11.30 -4.14
C LEU A 131 -5.57 12.52 -4.40
N ASP A 132 -6.77 12.28 -4.92
CA ASP A 132 -7.73 13.32 -5.23
C ASP A 132 -8.54 13.75 -4.01
N LYS A 133 -8.87 15.04 -3.96
CA LYS A 133 -9.84 15.60 -3.01
C LYS A 133 -11.15 15.85 -3.73
N ILE A 134 -12.15 15.05 -3.42
CA ILE A 134 -13.47 15.14 -4.05
C ILE A 134 -14.42 15.85 -3.09
N VAL A 135 -15.09 16.88 -3.58
CA VAL A 135 -16.12 17.60 -2.84
C VAL A 135 -17.43 17.65 -3.63
N SER A 136 -18.56 17.75 -2.93
CA SER A 136 -19.84 17.97 -3.60
C SER A 136 -19.87 19.32 -4.32
N LYS A 137 -20.53 19.37 -5.49
CA LYS A 137 -20.72 20.63 -6.23
C LYS A 137 -21.39 21.71 -5.39
N LYS A 138 -22.40 21.34 -4.59
CA LYS A 138 -23.07 22.27 -3.68
C LYS A 138 -22.10 22.91 -2.68
N PHE A 139 -21.13 22.16 -2.16
CA PHE A 139 -20.14 22.71 -1.23
C PHE A 139 -19.15 23.63 -1.94
N ALA A 140 -18.66 23.23 -3.13
CA ALA A 140 -17.78 24.07 -3.94
C ALA A 140 -18.43 25.40 -4.34
N ASP A 141 -19.73 25.38 -4.66
CA ASP A 141 -20.49 26.56 -5.06
C ASP A 141 -21.04 27.38 -3.86
N SER A 142 -20.79 26.94 -2.62
CA SER A 142 -21.41 27.55 -1.41
C SER A 142 -20.84 28.90 -1.00
N GLY A 143 -19.67 29.28 -1.50
CA GLY A 143 -18.91 30.45 -1.01
C GLY A 143 -18.30 30.26 0.39
N SER A 144 -18.32 29.03 0.93
CA SER A 144 -17.71 28.75 2.23
C SER A 144 -16.18 28.81 2.16
N PRO A 145 -15.49 29.53 3.07
CA PRO A 145 -14.02 29.53 3.13
C PRO A 145 -13.43 28.15 3.48
N ALA A 146 -14.26 27.22 3.99
CA ALA A 146 -13.84 25.85 4.20
C ALA A 146 -13.53 25.13 2.88
N TYR A 147 -14.15 25.54 1.76
CA TYR A 147 -13.82 24.98 0.45
C TYR A 147 -12.39 25.37 0.03
N ASP A 148 -11.98 26.62 0.27
CA ASP A 148 -10.62 27.09 -0.02
C ASP A 148 -9.59 26.33 0.82
N LEU A 149 -9.87 26.08 2.10
CA LEU A 149 -9.03 25.22 2.93
C LEU A 149 -8.89 23.81 2.33
N VAL A 150 -10.00 23.16 1.94
CA VAL A 150 -9.94 21.82 1.33
C VAL A 150 -9.15 21.86 0.02
N LYS A 151 -9.33 22.91 -0.79
CA LYS A 151 -8.63 23.10 -2.05
C LYS A 151 -7.12 23.30 -1.84
N ASN A 152 -6.72 24.08 -0.85
CA ASN A 152 -5.32 24.43 -0.57
C ASN A 152 -4.59 23.38 0.27
N PHE A 153 -5.30 22.60 1.09
CA PHE A 153 -4.74 21.54 1.93
C PHE A 153 -3.89 20.57 1.10
N SER A 154 -2.63 20.38 1.49
CA SER A 154 -1.74 19.46 0.81
C SER A 154 -0.79 18.80 1.80
N TRP A 155 -0.81 17.47 1.85
CA TRP A 155 0.14 16.68 2.62
C TRP A 155 1.13 15.97 1.70
N THR A 156 2.38 15.95 2.15
CA THR A 156 3.39 15.04 1.60
C THR A 156 3.16 13.62 2.12
N ASN A 157 3.88 12.65 1.55
CA ASN A 157 3.92 11.28 2.07
C ASN A 157 4.38 11.24 3.54
N ASP A 158 5.34 12.08 3.91
CA ASP A 158 5.85 12.16 5.29
C ASP A 158 4.80 12.71 6.25
N ASP A 159 4.03 13.71 5.84
CA ASP A 159 2.94 14.27 6.63
C ASP A 159 1.85 13.22 6.89
N GLN A 160 1.49 12.42 5.88
CA GLN A 160 0.55 11.31 6.03
C GLN A 160 1.08 10.23 6.98
N ASN A 161 2.33 9.80 6.76
CA ASN A 161 2.95 8.73 7.54
C ASN A 161 3.10 9.10 9.02
N ILE A 162 3.48 10.34 9.34
CA ILE A 162 3.68 10.75 10.74
C ILE A 162 2.35 10.80 11.50
N VAL A 163 1.28 11.30 10.89
CA VAL A 163 -0.05 11.33 11.51
C VAL A 163 -0.59 9.91 11.67
N ALA A 164 -0.45 9.06 10.65
CA ALA A 164 -0.85 7.66 10.72
C ALA A 164 -0.09 6.91 11.83
N LYS A 165 1.22 7.18 12.00
CA LYS A 165 2.02 6.63 13.10
C LYS A 165 1.51 7.08 14.48
N TYR A 166 1.17 8.35 14.67
CA TYR A 166 0.61 8.83 15.95
C TYR A 166 -0.64 8.04 16.36
N ILE A 167 -1.48 7.68 15.39
CA ILE A 167 -2.69 6.90 15.66
C ILE A 167 -2.34 5.43 15.88
N ALA A 168 -1.63 4.81 14.93
CA ALA A 168 -1.43 3.37 14.90
C ALA A 168 -0.43 2.87 15.97
N VAL A 169 0.64 3.63 16.22
CA VAL A 169 1.74 3.26 17.12
C VAL A 169 1.59 3.96 18.46
N ASP A 170 1.47 5.29 18.45
CA ASP A 170 1.41 6.09 19.69
C ASP A 170 0.02 6.03 20.36
N LYS A 171 -0.95 5.35 19.73
CA LYS A 171 -2.33 5.15 20.22
C LYS A 171 -3.07 6.45 20.54
N MET A 172 -2.72 7.53 19.84
CA MET A 172 -3.45 8.79 19.94
C MET A 172 -4.82 8.68 19.26
N THR A 173 -5.81 9.43 19.74
CA THR A 173 -7.05 9.61 18.96
C THR A 173 -6.74 10.43 17.70
N PRO A 174 -7.52 10.27 16.61
CA PRO A 174 -7.34 11.06 15.40
C PRO A 174 -7.30 12.57 15.65
N GLU A 175 -8.14 13.08 16.55
CA GLU A 175 -8.20 14.50 16.90
C GLU A 175 -6.92 14.97 17.59
N ALA A 176 -6.39 14.16 18.52
CA ALA A 176 -5.15 14.46 19.21
C ALA A 176 -3.95 14.43 18.26
N ALA A 177 -3.91 13.44 17.35
CA ALA A 177 -2.88 13.32 16.33
C ALA A 177 -2.91 14.52 15.36
N ALA A 178 -4.10 14.90 14.88
CA ALA A 178 -4.29 16.06 14.02
C ALA A 178 -3.87 17.36 14.72
N LYS A 179 -4.31 17.57 15.98
CA LYS A 179 -3.92 18.73 16.78
C LYS A 179 -2.40 18.84 16.92
N LYS A 180 -1.74 17.73 17.30
CA LYS A 180 -0.28 17.67 17.43
C LYS A 180 0.44 18.02 16.13
N TRP A 181 -0.02 17.48 15.00
CA TRP A 181 0.57 17.79 13.70
C TRP A 181 0.38 19.26 13.31
N VAL A 182 -0.82 19.80 13.50
CA VAL A 182 -1.15 21.20 13.20
C VAL A 182 -0.34 22.17 14.07
N GLU A 183 -0.16 21.86 15.36
CA GLU A 183 0.68 22.65 16.27
C GLU A 183 2.15 22.66 15.85
N ALA A 184 2.66 21.53 15.35
CA ALA A 184 4.04 21.43 14.86
C ALA A 184 4.24 22.03 13.45
N ASN A 185 3.18 22.22 12.66
CA ASN A 185 3.25 22.61 11.25
C ASN A 185 2.45 23.89 10.95
N ARG A 186 2.38 24.84 11.89
CA ARG A 186 1.57 26.06 11.78
C ARG A 186 1.77 26.82 10.47
N LEU A 187 3.02 26.99 10.03
CA LEU A 187 3.31 27.68 8.76
C LEU A 187 2.66 27.02 7.54
N LYS A 188 2.60 25.68 7.49
CA LYS A 188 1.91 24.96 6.40
C LYS A 188 0.40 25.21 6.47
N VAL A 189 -0.16 25.12 7.67
CA VAL A 189 -1.61 25.31 7.90
C VAL A 189 -2.03 26.75 7.57
N ASP A 190 -1.26 27.74 8.03
CA ASP A 190 -1.52 29.15 7.77
C ASP A 190 -1.44 29.47 6.27
N ALA A 191 -0.61 28.75 5.50
CA ALA A 191 -0.57 28.89 4.05
C ALA A 191 -1.83 28.36 3.36
N TRP A 192 -2.54 27.39 3.95
CA TRP A 192 -3.79 26.85 3.40
C TRP A 192 -5.01 27.73 3.70
N LEU A 193 -4.92 28.56 4.74
CA LEU A 193 -6.00 29.44 5.22
C LEU A 193 -6.00 30.82 4.54
N LYS A 194 -5.02 31.09 3.68
CA LYS A 194 -4.94 32.31 2.84
C LYS A 194 -5.66 32.09 1.52
#